data_AF-A0A948R667-F1
#
_entry.id   AF-A0A948R667-F1
#
_cell.length_a   1.000
_cell.length_b   1.000
_cell.length_c   1.000
_cell.angle_alpha   90.00
_cell.angle_beta   90.00
_cell.angle_gamma   90.00
#
_symmetry.space_group_name_H-M   'P 1'
#
loop_
_entity.id
_entity.type
_entity.pdbx_description
1 polymer ?
#
loop_
_entity_poly.entity_id
_entity_poly.type
_entity_poly.pdbx_seq_one_letter_code
_entity_poly.pdbx_strand_id
1 'polypeptide(L)'
;MLRTKVLFAKPLLRLLMGVLMVCIGSVAAHAQTCARGDFEAIVDDAVEALRQLNADNKPVFQELLRTLREKRGWEHDVYLREAAPFVQDEKIDAYDQRSQDLLTDIANLGEEGTNAATPDCTLLVELRNHMQALVTAQKDKWNYMFTKLRNEIDK
;
A
#
# COMPACT_ATOMS: atom_id res chain seq x y z
N MET A 1 -6.91 53.83 -9.13
CA MET A 1 -6.39 54.31 -7.83
C MET A 1 -4.89 54.03 -7.79
N LEU A 2 -4.10 55.09 -7.93
CA LEU A 2 -2.64 55.07 -7.80
C LEU A 2 -2.26 54.99 -6.30
N ARG A 3 -1.24 54.20 -5.97
CA ARG A 3 -0.42 54.45 -4.78
C ARG A 3 1.06 54.50 -5.19
N THR A 4 1.65 55.63 -4.82
CA THR A 4 3.03 56.08 -5.10
C THR A 4 3.85 56.05 -3.80
N LYS A 5 5.18 56.18 -3.93
CA LYS A 5 6.28 56.38 -2.94
C LYS A 5 7.09 55.09 -2.71
N VAL A 6 8.24 54.85 -3.36
CA VAL A 6 9.55 55.55 -3.49
C VAL A 6 10.32 55.64 -2.16
N LEU A 7 11.65 55.36 -2.25
CA LEU A 7 12.80 55.74 -1.39
C LEU A 7 13.28 54.63 -0.42
N PHE A 8 14.57 54.30 -0.20
CA PHE A 8 15.86 54.93 -0.46
C PHE A 8 16.97 53.83 -0.48
N ALA A 9 18.06 54.11 -1.22
CA ALA A 9 19.28 53.32 -1.32
C ALA A 9 20.15 53.29 -0.04
N LYS A 10 21.00 52.26 0.10
CA LYS A 10 22.47 52.41 0.15
C LYS A 10 23.21 51.06 0.13
N PRO A 11 24.27 50.90 -0.68
CA PRO A 11 25.23 49.80 -0.59
C PRO A 11 26.38 50.17 0.37
N LEU A 12 26.86 49.20 1.14
CA LEU A 12 28.10 49.31 1.92
C LEU A 12 28.75 47.92 1.93
N LEU A 13 29.65 47.63 0.98
CA LEU A 13 31.10 47.72 1.10
C LEU A 13 31.72 46.79 2.17
N ARG A 14 32.19 45.63 1.68
CA ARG A 14 33.41 44.85 2.00
C ARG A 14 34.04 45.01 3.41
N LEU A 15 34.24 43.90 4.10
CA LEU A 15 35.59 43.46 4.52
C LEU A 15 35.66 41.95 4.82
N LEU A 16 36.80 41.37 4.43
CA LEU A 16 37.24 39.99 4.63
C LEU A 16 37.26 39.55 6.10
N MET A 17 36.90 38.30 6.38
CA MET A 17 37.70 37.45 7.28
C MET A 17 37.37 35.98 7.02
N GLY A 18 38.37 35.25 6.55
CA GLY A 18 38.30 33.81 6.38
C GLY A 18 38.18 33.11 7.74
N VAL A 19 37.17 32.26 7.85
CA VAL A 19 37.20 31.11 8.74
C VAL A 19 36.86 29.93 7.85
N LEU A 20 37.89 29.16 7.47
CA LEU A 20 37.72 27.82 6.96
C LEU A 20 37.18 26.98 8.12
N MET A 21 35.88 27.05 8.34
CA MET A 21 35.19 26.17 9.27
C MET A 21 35.17 24.81 8.59
N VAL A 22 36.09 23.96 9.00
CA VAL A 22 36.07 22.54 8.67
C VAL A 22 34.78 22.00 9.26
N CYS A 23 33.75 21.88 8.42
CA CYS A 23 32.56 21.08 8.70
C CYS A 23 33.03 19.63 8.78
N ILE A 24 33.42 19.19 9.98
CA ILE A 24 33.39 17.77 10.31
C ILE A 24 31.92 17.42 10.26
N GLY A 25 31.46 16.99 9.08
CA GLY A 25 30.16 16.37 8.92
C GLY A 25 30.21 15.09 9.74
N SER A 26 29.76 15.17 10.99
CA SER A 26 29.31 13.99 11.70
C SER A 26 28.22 13.40 10.84
N VAL A 27 28.54 12.30 10.15
CA VAL A 27 27.53 11.38 9.64
C VAL A 27 26.89 10.80 10.89
N ALA A 28 25.93 11.53 11.47
CA ALA A 28 25.01 10.96 12.42
C ALA A 28 24.26 9.90 11.61
N ALA A 29 24.65 8.63 11.80
CA ALA A 29 23.73 7.55 11.55
C ALA A 29 22.49 7.89 12.37
N HIS A 30 21.44 8.38 11.72
CA HIS A 30 20.14 8.50 12.35
C HIS A 30 19.76 7.08 12.72
N ALA A 31 19.97 6.71 13.98
CA ALA A 31 19.26 5.60 14.58
C ALA A 31 17.79 5.89 14.29
N GLN A 32 17.15 5.06 13.47
CA GLN A 32 15.72 5.19 13.19
C GLN A 32 15.02 5.02 14.53
N THR A 33 14.54 6.14 15.07
CA THR A 33 13.69 6.13 16.24
C THR A 33 12.29 5.81 15.78
N CYS A 34 11.71 4.74 16.30
CA CYS A 34 10.31 4.39 16.11
C CYS A 34 9.58 4.46 17.46
N ALA A 35 8.26 4.65 17.40
CA ALA A 35 7.37 4.68 18.54
C ALA A 35 6.41 3.48 18.49
N ARG A 36 5.84 3.12 19.65
CA ARG A 36 4.80 2.08 19.73
C ARG A 36 3.62 2.37 18.79
N GLY A 37 3.21 3.64 18.67
CA GLY A 37 2.13 4.05 17.77
C GLY A 37 2.42 3.81 16.29
N ASP A 38 3.69 3.64 15.88
CA ASP A 38 4.02 3.35 14.49
C ASP A 38 3.58 1.93 14.08
N PHE A 39 3.52 0.98 15.03
CA PHE A 39 3.04 -0.39 14.76
C PHE A 39 1.56 -0.36 14.38
N GLU A 40 0.73 0.34 15.17
CA GLU A 40 -0.69 0.52 14.90
C GLU A 40 -0.93 1.27 13.59
N ALA A 41 -0.18 2.36 13.34
CA ALA A 41 -0.32 3.15 12.12
C ALA A 41 -0.04 2.33 10.84
N ILE A 42 0.99 1.47 10.86
CA ILE A 42 1.30 0.59 9.71
C ILE A 42 0.17 -0.41 9.46
N VAL A 43 -0.45 -0.91 10.54
CA VAL A 43 -1.59 -1.82 10.41
C VAL A 43 -2.78 -1.12 9.78
N ASP A 44 -3.11 0.07 10.27
CA ASP A 44 -4.21 0.90 9.77
C ASP A 44 -4.03 1.28 8.29
N ASP A 45 -2.82 1.70 7.89
CA ASP A 45 -2.50 2.05 6.51
C ASP A 45 -2.78 0.90 5.54
N ALA A 46 -2.39 -0.33 5.90
CA ALA A 46 -2.61 -1.48 5.02
C ALA A 46 -4.08 -1.95 5.05
N VAL A 47 -4.78 -1.85 6.18
CA VAL A 47 -6.22 -2.10 6.25
C VAL A 47 -6.97 -1.15 5.32
N GLU A 48 -6.63 0.13 5.33
CA GLU A 48 -7.22 1.11 4.44
C GLU A 48 -6.90 0.81 2.97
N ALA A 49 -5.64 0.48 2.65
CA ALA A 49 -5.25 0.07 1.31
C ALA A 49 -6.05 -1.15 0.81
N LEU A 50 -6.31 -2.14 1.68
CA LEU A 50 -7.10 -3.32 1.34
C LEU A 50 -8.59 -2.99 1.16
N ARG A 51 -9.15 -2.07 1.95
CA ARG A 51 -10.53 -1.58 1.78
C ARG A 51 -10.69 -0.86 0.45
N GLN A 52 -9.78 0.08 0.16
CA GLN A 52 -9.77 0.82 -1.10
C GLN A 52 -9.63 -0.13 -2.29
N LEU A 53 -8.69 -1.08 -2.23
CA LEU A 53 -8.50 -2.09 -3.27
C LEU A 53 -9.79 -2.89 -3.56
N ASN A 54 -10.53 -3.26 -2.51
CA ASN A 54 -11.81 -3.94 -2.68
C ASN A 54 -12.90 -3.02 -3.25
N ALA A 55 -12.96 -1.77 -2.80
CA ALA A 55 -13.92 -0.79 -3.28
C ALA A 55 -13.72 -0.49 -4.77
N ASP A 56 -12.47 -0.42 -5.23
CA ASP A 56 -12.13 -0.14 -6.62
C ASP A 56 -12.40 -1.36 -7.52
N ASN A 57 -12.03 -2.56 -7.07
CA ASN A 57 -12.04 -3.73 -7.95
C ASN A 57 -13.38 -4.46 -8.01
N LYS A 58 -14.14 -4.54 -6.90
CA LYS A 58 -15.41 -5.29 -6.86
C LYS A 58 -16.42 -4.84 -7.93
N PRO A 59 -16.71 -3.53 -8.10
CA PRO A 59 -17.68 -3.08 -9.10
C PRO A 59 -17.23 -3.42 -10.53
N VAL A 60 -15.94 -3.22 -10.81
CA VAL A 60 -15.35 -3.54 -12.13
C VAL A 60 -15.43 -5.03 -12.41
N PHE A 61 -15.15 -5.87 -11.42
CA PHE A 61 -15.22 -7.33 -11.56
C PHE A 61 -16.65 -7.83 -11.78
N GLN A 62 -17.62 -7.28 -11.03
CA GLN A 62 -19.04 -7.59 -11.21
C GLN A 62 -19.53 -7.22 -12.61
N GLU A 63 -19.07 -6.09 -13.14
CA GLU A 63 -19.40 -5.64 -14.49
C GLU A 63 -18.82 -6.56 -15.57
N LEU A 64 -17.60 -7.06 -15.39
CA LEU A 64 -17.00 -8.04 -16.30
C LEU A 64 -17.76 -9.39 -16.26
N LEU A 65 -18.18 -9.84 -15.08
CA LEU A 65 -19.03 -11.04 -14.96
C LEU A 65 -20.37 -10.86 -15.67
N ARG A 66 -21.01 -9.70 -15.55
CA ARG A 66 -22.25 -9.36 -16.27
C ARG A 66 -22.02 -9.39 -17.78
N THR A 67 -20.94 -8.77 -18.24
CA THR A 67 -20.54 -8.76 -19.65
C THR A 67 -20.35 -10.16 -20.20
N LEU A 68 -19.63 -11.03 -19.46
CA LEU A 68 -19.42 -12.42 -19.86
C LEU A 68 -20.73 -13.21 -19.89
N ARG A 69 -21.58 -13.03 -18.88
CA ARG A 69 -22.90 -13.67 -18.82
C ARG A 69 -23.74 -13.35 -20.06
N GLU A 70 -23.79 -12.07 -20.45
CA GLU A 70 -24.52 -11.60 -21.63
C GLU A 70 -23.93 -12.18 -22.92
N LYS A 71 -22.61 -12.14 -23.08
CA LYS A 71 -21.91 -12.73 -24.22
C LYS A 71 -22.21 -14.23 -24.38
N ARG A 72 -22.31 -14.96 -23.27
CA ARG A 72 -22.54 -16.41 -23.25
C ARG A 72 -24.02 -16.81 -23.27
N GLY A 73 -24.94 -15.86 -23.13
CA GLY A 73 -26.37 -16.13 -23.04
C GLY A 73 -26.75 -16.99 -21.82
N TRP A 74 -26.02 -16.85 -20.70
CA TRP A 74 -26.26 -17.67 -19.53
C TRP A 74 -27.49 -17.20 -18.74
N GLU A 75 -28.43 -18.13 -18.55
CA GLU A 75 -29.49 -18.02 -17.55
C GLU A 75 -28.93 -18.02 -16.13
N HIS A 76 -29.74 -17.61 -15.15
CA HIS A 76 -29.27 -17.34 -13.79
C HIS A 76 -28.60 -18.53 -13.09
N ASP A 77 -29.20 -19.72 -13.17
CA ASP A 77 -28.69 -20.94 -12.55
C ASP A 77 -27.40 -21.44 -13.21
N VAL A 78 -27.33 -21.36 -14.54
CA VAL A 78 -26.11 -21.63 -15.31
C VAL A 78 -25.03 -20.62 -14.92
N TYR A 79 -25.35 -19.33 -14.85
CA TYR A 79 -24.41 -18.28 -14.48
C TYR A 79 -23.76 -18.55 -13.12
N LEU A 80 -24.50 -18.94 -12.08
CA LEU A 80 -23.92 -19.22 -10.77
C LEU A 80 -22.91 -20.36 -10.80
N ARG A 81 -23.16 -21.40 -11.60
CA ARG A 81 -22.23 -22.53 -11.77
C ARG A 81 -21.01 -22.13 -12.60
N GLU A 82 -21.22 -21.50 -13.75
CA GLU A 82 -20.16 -21.17 -14.69
C GLU A 82 -19.31 -19.97 -14.23
N ALA A 83 -19.82 -19.12 -13.34
CA ALA A 83 -19.08 -18.00 -12.76
C ALA A 83 -18.12 -18.44 -11.62
N ALA A 84 -18.41 -19.55 -10.93
CA ALA A 84 -17.65 -19.98 -9.75
C ALA A 84 -16.14 -20.12 -10.03
N PRO A 85 -15.68 -20.69 -11.17
CA PRO A 85 -14.26 -20.79 -11.47
C PRO A 85 -13.52 -19.46 -11.62
N PHE A 86 -14.21 -18.32 -11.77
CA PHE A 86 -13.57 -17.00 -11.86
C PHE A 86 -13.26 -16.38 -10.51
N VAL A 87 -13.82 -16.93 -9.43
CA VAL A 87 -13.60 -16.48 -8.04
C VAL A 87 -13.04 -17.58 -7.14
N GLN A 88 -13.01 -18.82 -7.62
CA GLN A 88 -12.48 -19.97 -6.90
C GLN A 88 -11.81 -20.96 -7.87
N ASP A 89 -10.51 -21.16 -7.69
CA ASP A 89 -9.70 -22.18 -8.33
C ASP A 89 -8.43 -22.40 -7.49
N GLU A 90 -7.63 -23.40 -7.85
CA GLU A 90 -6.40 -23.74 -7.12
C GLU A 90 -5.42 -22.55 -6.96
N LYS A 91 -5.32 -21.68 -7.97
CA LYS A 91 -4.43 -20.52 -7.91
C LYS A 91 -5.02 -19.40 -7.04
N ILE A 92 -6.33 -19.20 -7.06
CA ILE A 92 -7.03 -18.30 -6.14
C ILE A 92 -6.91 -18.80 -4.70
N ASP A 93 -7.08 -20.11 -4.47
CA ASP A 93 -6.92 -20.74 -3.18
C ASP A 93 -5.48 -20.56 -2.65
N ALA A 94 -4.47 -20.67 -3.53
CA ALA A 94 -3.08 -20.39 -3.17
C ALA A 94 -2.84 -18.92 -2.76
N TYR A 95 -3.49 -17.95 -3.42
CA TYR A 95 -3.44 -16.55 -2.98
C TYR A 95 -4.13 -16.36 -1.62
N ASP A 96 -5.26 -17.03 -1.40
CA ASP A 96 -6.00 -16.95 -0.14
C ASP A 96 -5.24 -17.58 1.02
N GLN A 97 -4.56 -18.71 0.79
CA GLN A 97 -3.68 -19.32 1.79
C GLN A 97 -2.52 -18.39 2.12
N ARG A 98 -1.84 -17.85 1.11
CA ARG A 98 -0.73 -16.91 1.32
C ARG A 98 -1.17 -15.67 2.12
N SER A 99 -2.36 -15.14 1.85
CA SER A 99 -2.90 -14.02 2.60
C SER A 99 -3.24 -14.39 4.06
N GLN A 100 -3.71 -15.61 4.32
CA GLN A 100 -3.95 -16.10 5.69
C GLN A 100 -2.63 -16.28 6.47
N ASP A 101 -1.60 -16.81 5.82
CA ASP A 101 -0.26 -16.96 6.42
C ASP A 101 0.30 -15.58 6.81
N LEU A 102 0.26 -14.63 5.87
CA LEU A 102 0.70 -13.25 6.11
C LEU A 102 -0.09 -12.58 7.25
N LEU A 103 -1.41 -12.76 7.30
CA LEU A 103 -2.24 -12.21 8.39
C LEU A 103 -1.87 -12.81 9.76
N THR A 104 -1.50 -14.09 9.80
CA THR A 104 -1.02 -14.75 11.02
C THR A 104 0.30 -14.12 11.47
N ASP A 105 1.25 -13.95 10.56
CA ASP A 105 2.54 -13.32 10.86
C ASP A 105 2.37 -11.85 11.30
N ILE A 106 1.52 -11.09 10.61
CA ILE A 106 1.19 -9.69 10.96
C ILE A 106 0.64 -9.60 12.39
N ALA A 107 -0.27 -10.50 12.78
CA ALA A 107 -0.85 -10.51 14.12
C ALA A 107 0.23 -10.76 15.18
N ASN A 108 1.09 -11.75 14.96
CA ASN A 108 2.19 -12.08 15.87
C ASN A 108 3.18 -10.91 16.01
N LEU A 109 3.63 -10.33 14.89
CA LEU A 109 4.57 -9.21 14.85
C LEU A 109 3.99 -7.95 15.51
N GLY A 110 2.70 -7.69 15.27
CA GLY A 110 1.98 -6.55 15.87
C GLY A 110 1.84 -6.69 17.39
N GLU A 111 1.52 -7.89 17.88
CA GLU A 111 1.43 -8.18 19.31
C GLU A 111 2.80 -8.05 19.99
N GLU A 112 3.85 -8.66 19.41
CA GLU A 112 5.22 -8.60 19.93
C GLU A 112 5.71 -7.14 20.02
N GLY A 113 5.51 -6.35 18.96
CA GLY A 113 5.95 -4.96 18.91
C GLY A 113 5.20 -4.04 19.86
N THR A 114 3.90 -4.27 20.05
CA THR A 114 3.08 -3.49 20.97
C THR A 114 3.43 -3.80 22.43
N ASN A 115 3.70 -5.06 22.74
CA ASN A 115 4.00 -5.54 24.10
C ASN A 115 5.46 -5.35 24.52
N ALA A 116 6.36 -5.04 23.58
CA ALA A 116 7.77 -4.79 23.89
C ALA A 116 7.95 -3.64 24.89
N ALA A 117 8.86 -3.84 25.87
CA ALA A 117 9.19 -2.83 26.87
C ALA A 117 9.83 -1.57 26.27
N THR A 118 10.57 -1.75 25.17
CA THR A 118 11.16 -0.69 24.34
C THR A 118 10.80 -0.95 22.88
N PRO A 119 10.43 0.07 22.09
CA PRO A 119 10.14 -0.12 20.66
C PRO A 119 11.31 -0.76 19.91
N ASP A 120 11.02 -1.83 19.16
CA ASP A 120 11.98 -2.47 18.26
C ASP A 120 11.72 -2.05 16.82
N CYS A 121 12.60 -1.20 16.28
CA CYS A 121 12.42 -0.66 14.94
C CYS A 121 12.76 -1.66 13.83
N THR A 122 13.47 -2.74 14.14
CA THR A 122 13.66 -3.86 13.21
C THR A 122 12.36 -4.63 13.06
N LEU A 123 11.67 -4.91 14.16
CA LEU A 123 10.36 -5.56 14.14
C LEU A 123 9.31 -4.70 13.40
N LEU A 124 9.35 -3.38 13.59
CA LEU A 124 8.47 -2.46 12.84
C LEU A 124 8.69 -2.53 11.33
N VAL A 125 9.96 -2.65 10.88
CA VAL A 125 10.28 -2.83 9.46
C VAL A 125 9.76 -4.16 8.95
N GLU A 126 9.87 -5.22 9.74
CA GLU A 126 9.35 -6.54 9.38
C GLU A 126 7.82 -6.55 9.25
N LEU A 127 7.10 -5.94 10.20
CA LEU A 127 5.65 -5.76 10.15
C LEU A 127 5.25 -5.00 8.88
N ARG A 128 5.96 -3.91 8.55
CA ARG A 128 5.72 -3.14 7.32
C ARG A 128 5.86 -4.00 6.07
N ASN A 129 6.89 -4.84 6.01
CA ASN A 129 7.14 -5.72 4.87
C ASN A 129 6.03 -6.76 4.70
N HIS A 130 5.55 -7.35 5.80
CA HIS A 130 4.44 -8.29 5.76
C HIS A 130 3.13 -7.62 5.33
N MET A 131 2.85 -6.40 5.81
CA MET A 131 1.70 -5.62 5.36
C MET A 131 1.76 -5.29 3.86
N GLN A 132 2.93 -4.89 3.36
CA GLN A 132 3.12 -4.66 1.92
C GLN A 132 2.96 -5.95 1.11
N ALA A 133 3.47 -7.08 1.62
CA ALA A 133 3.31 -8.38 0.98
C ALA A 133 1.84 -8.80 0.91
N LEU A 134 1.05 -8.54 1.95
CA LEU A 134 -0.39 -8.83 1.97
C LEU A 134 -1.14 -8.01 0.92
N VAL A 135 -0.92 -6.70 0.88
CA VAL A 135 -1.53 -5.82 -0.14
C VAL A 135 -1.13 -6.27 -1.55
N THR A 136 0.11 -6.71 -1.73
CA THR A 136 0.62 -7.22 -3.02
C THR A 136 -0.06 -8.52 -3.42
N ALA A 137 -0.18 -9.50 -2.52
CA ALA A 137 -0.88 -10.75 -2.78
C ALA A 137 -2.34 -10.51 -3.19
N GLN A 138 -3.02 -9.57 -2.54
CA GLN A 138 -4.39 -9.21 -2.89
C GLN A 138 -4.49 -8.52 -4.26
N LYS A 139 -3.53 -7.65 -4.62
CA LYS A 139 -3.46 -7.07 -5.98
C LYS A 139 -3.23 -8.14 -7.03
N ASP A 140 -2.33 -9.07 -6.78
CA ASP A 140 -2.03 -10.18 -7.71
C ASP A 140 -3.23 -11.08 -7.91
N LYS A 141 -3.98 -11.39 -6.84
CA LYS A 141 -5.24 -12.13 -6.92
C LYS A 141 -6.27 -11.40 -7.78
N TRP A 142 -6.47 -10.11 -7.57
CA TRP A 142 -7.37 -9.30 -8.41
C TRP A 142 -6.96 -9.30 -9.88
N ASN A 143 -5.67 -9.07 -10.15
CA ASN A 143 -5.13 -9.09 -11.51
C ASN A 143 -5.37 -10.45 -12.18
N TYR A 144 -5.12 -11.55 -11.47
CA TYR A 144 -5.37 -12.89 -11.97
C TYR A 144 -6.85 -13.08 -12.35
N MET A 145 -7.77 -12.78 -11.43
CA MET A 145 -9.22 -12.91 -11.67
C MET A 145 -9.67 -12.03 -12.86
N PHE A 146 -9.16 -10.80 -12.97
CA PHE A 146 -9.45 -9.93 -14.11
C PHE A 146 -8.94 -10.49 -15.45
N THR A 147 -7.71 -10.99 -15.47
CA THR A 147 -7.14 -11.61 -16.67
C THR A 147 -7.97 -12.81 -17.12
N LYS A 148 -8.44 -13.65 -16.20
CA LYS A 148 -9.33 -14.77 -16.54
C LYS A 148 -10.60 -14.29 -17.26
N LEU A 149 -11.29 -13.30 -16.70
CA LEU A 149 -12.53 -12.80 -17.30
C LEU A 149 -12.30 -12.12 -18.64
N ARG A 150 -11.30 -11.25 -18.74
CA ARG A 150 -11.00 -10.53 -20.00
C ARG A 150 -10.65 -11.51 -21.12
N ASN A 151 -9.85 -12.54 -20.83
CA ASN A 151 -9.52 -13.58 -21.80
C ASN A 151 -10.77 -14.33 -22.30
N GLU A 152 -11.80 -14.52 -21.47
CA GLU A 152 -13.05 -15.17 -21.89
C GLU A 152 -13.99 -14.23 -22.66
N ILE A 153 -13.95 -12.93 -22.35
CA ILE A 153 -14.71 -11.90 -23.05
C ILE A 153 -14.12 -11.63 -24.44
N ASP A 154 -12.80 -11.73 -24.60
CA ASP A 154 -12.11 -11.45 -25.87
C ASP A 154 -12.17 -12.63 -26.86
N LYS A 155 -12.54 -13.83 -26.42
CA LYS A 155 -12.77 -15.01 -27.27
C LYS A 155 -14.00 -14.89 -28.15
#